data_AF-A0A7Z0MMQ4-F1
#
_entry.id   AF-A0A7Z0MMQ4-F1
#
_cell.length_a   1.000
_cell.length_b   1.000
_cell.length_c   1.000
_cell.angle_alpha   90.00
_cell.angle_beta   90.00
_cell.angle_gamma   90.00
#
_symmetry.space_group_name_H-M   'P 1'
#
loop_
_entity.id
_entity.type
_entity.pdbx_description
1 polymer ?
#
loop_
_entity_poly.entity_id
_entity_poly.type
_entity_poly.pdbx_seq_one_letter_code
_entity_poly.pdbx_strand_id
1 'polypeptide(L)'
;MVYDDVQLTKDQVSVLWHDRFVEKLGYPGKRIDDFTFAELQQFNFARYYTGGEREGVLSLQEFVGQYRSRCKLQIEIKNRDWEDIQRHHIKVQQCLNILGSVNNLDVFISSFNLNTLQYAHQLGTSIALVYALSETDDIAAIQTTVTDSKFLTGICQPIATLNKALVHFLREHNKLIVTYTCNAG
;
A
#
# COMPACT_ATOMS: atom_id res chain seq x y z
N MET A 1 1.91 4.85 13.76
CA MET A 1 2.17 4.32 12.40
C MET A 1 1.19 5.01 11.48
N VAL A 2 1.65 5.51 10.33
CA VAL A 2 0.78 6.10 9.31
C VAL A 2 0.71 5.12 8.14
N TYR A 3 -0.47 4.99 7.55
CA TYR A 3 -0.78 4.08 6.46
C TYR A 3 -1.35 4.87 5.30
N ASP A 4 -0.83 4.65 4.10
CA ASP A 4 -1.35 5.28 2.88
C ASP A 4 -1.21 4.38 1.64
N ASP A 5 -2.10 4.61 0.68
CA ASP A 5 -2.24 3.85 -0.55
C ASP A 5 -1.62 4.57 -1.73
N VAL A 6 -0.65 3.92 -2.39
CA VAL A 6 0.06 4.49 -3.53
C VAL A 6 -0.63 4.14 -4.84
N GLN A 7 -0.89 5.18 -5.64
CA GLN A 7 -1.31 5.11 -7.04
C GLN A 7 -0.37 5.92 -7.93
N LEU A 8 -0.54 5.81 -9.26
CA LEU A 8 0.35 6.42 -10.24
C LEU A 8 -0.44 7.35 -11.18
N THR A 9 -0.05 8.61 -11.27
CA THR A 9 -0.69 9.58 -12.18
C THR A 9 -0.44 9.24 -13.65
N LYS A 10 -1.13 9.93 -14.56
CA LYS A 10 -0.97 9.78 -16.01
C LYS A 10 0.49 9.95 -16.45
N ASP A 11 1.15 10.98 -15.93
CA ASP A 11 2.56 11.34 -16.13
C ASP A 11 3.52 10.64 -15.16
N GLN A 12 3.06 9.55 -14.54
CA GLN A 12 3.90 8.62 -13.77
C GLN A 12 4.51 9.21 -12.50
N VAL A 13 3.75 10.01 -11.75
CA VAL A 13 4.12 10.45 -10.39
C VAL A 13 3.38 9.59 -9.37
N SER A 14 4.10 9.02 -8.40
CA SER A 14 3.49 8.27 -7.30
C SER A 14 2.80 9.21 -6.31
N VAL A 15 1.50 8.99 -6.08
CA VAL A 15 0.63 9.83 -5.24
C VAL A 15 -0.21 8.99 -4.29
N LEU A 16 -0.77 9.63 -3.26
CA LEU A 16 -1.58 8.96 -2.24
C LEU A 16 -3.08 9.08 -2.54
N TRP A 17 -3.74 7.93 -2.71
CA TRP A 17 -5.19 7.84 -2.87
C TRP A 17 -5.71 6.41 -2.65
N HIS A 18 -6.63 6.23 -1.73
CA HIS A 18 -7.18 4.92 -1.38
C HIS A 18 -8.12 4.34 -2.46
N ASP A 19 -9.07 5.15 -2.92
CA ASP A 19 -10.19 4.65 -3.72
C ASP A 19 -9.80 4.31 -5.16
N ARG A 20 -10.61 3.46 -5.80
CA ARG A 20 -10.45 3.14 -7.23
C ARG A 20 -10.72 4.35 -8.14
N PHE A 21 -11.66 5.21 -7.74
CA PHE A 21 -12.11 6.37 -8.51
C PHE A 21 -11.97 7.65 -7.69
N VAL A 22 -12.01 8.81 -8.36
CA VAL A 22 -11.97 10.15 -7.73
C VAL A 22 -13.36 10.78 -7.62
N GLU A 23 -14.39 9.96 -7.45
CA GLU A 23 -15.79 10.38 -7.30
C GLU A 23 -16.01 11.31 -6.09
N LYS A 24 -15.33 11.02 -4.97
CA LYS A 24 -15.33 11.88 -3.77
C LYS A 24 -14.81 13.30 -4.04
N LEU A 25 -14.06 13.49 -5.13
CA LEU A 25 -13.54 14.79 -5.56
C LEU A 25 -14.47 15.50 -6.55
N GLY A 26 -15.57 14.86 -6.97
CA GLY A 26 -16.54 15.40 -7.92
C GLY A 26 -16.30 15.00 -9.38
N TYR A 27 -15.48 13.96 -9.63
CA TYR A 27 -15.13 13.50 -10.98
C TYR A 27 -15.60 12.05 -11.19
N PRO A 28 -16.89 11.81 -11.51
CA PRO A 28 -17.45 10.48 -11.59
C PRO A 28 -16.82 9.63 -12.70
N GLY A 29 -16.53 8.36 -12.39
CA GLY A 29 -15.90 7.42 -13.31
C GLY A 29 -14.44 7.72 -13.66
N LYS A 30 -13.85 8.79 -13.11
CA LYS A 30 -12.45 9.15 -13.32
C LYS A 30 -11.53 8.52 -12.27
N ARG A 31 -10.27 8.35 -12.63
CA ARG A 31 -9.22 7.69 -11.85
C ARG A 31 -8.00 8.60 -11.71
N ILE A 32 -7.07 8.22 -10.84
CA ILE A 32 -5.81 8.95 -10.65
C ILE A 32 -4.97 8.99 -11.94
N ASP A 33 -4.97 7.90 -12.71
CA ASP A 33 -4.21 7.78 -13.97
C ASP A 33 -4.87 8.48 -15.18
N ASP A 34 -6.04 9.09 -15.01
CA ASP A 34 -6.65 9.96 -16.03
C ASP A 34 -6.02 11.37 -16.05
N PHE A 35 -5.29 11.74 -14.99
CA PHE A 35 -4.80 13.10 -14.76
C PHE A 35 -3.29 13.10 -14.51
N THR A 36 -2.62 14.17 -14.93
CA THR A 36 -1.24 14.48 -14.57
C THR A 36 -1.15 14.93 -13.11
N PHE A 37 0.06 14.88 -12.54
CA PHE A 37 0.28 15.39 -11.18
C PHE A 37 -0.10 16.87 -11.05
N ALA A 38 0.26 17.68 -12.06
CA ALA A 38 -0.07 19.10 -12.08
C ALA A 38 -1.58 19.36 -12.10
N GLU A 39 -2.36 18.55 -12.83
CA GLU A 39 -3.83 18.63 -12.82
C GLU A 39 -4.41 18.23 -11.47
N LEU A 40 -3.91 17.14 -10.85
CA LEU A 40 -4.38 16.69 -9.53
C LEU A 40 -4.02 17.66 -8.40
N GLN A 41 -2.91 18.40 -8.52
CA GLN A 41 -2.58 19.51 -7.60
C GLN A 41 -3.65 20.62 -7.61
N GLN A 42 -4.40 20.76 -8.70
CA GLN A 42 -5.51 21.72 -8.80
C GLN A 42 -6.84 21.17 -8.28
N PHE A 43 -6.90 19.93 -7.79
CA PHE A 43 -8.14 19.40 -7.20
C PHE A 43 -8.24 19.82 -5.73
N ASN A 44 -9.41 19.62 -5.13
CA ASN A 44 -9.59 19.76 -3.69
C ASN A 44 -9.74 18.37 -3.07
N PHE A 45 -8.61 17.76 -2.67
CA PHE A 45 -8.57 16.46 -2.00
C PHE A 45 -9.15 16.50 -0.58
N ALA A 46 -9.33 17.68 0.01
CA ALA A 46 -10.06 17.83 1.27
C ALA A 46 -11.58 17.97 1.09
N ARG A 47 -12.11 18.00 -0.15
CA ARG A 47 -13.52 18.30 -0.44
C ARG A 47 -14.52 17.41 0.31
N TYR A 48 -14.16 16.15 0.53
CA TYR A 48 -15.03 15.17 1.20
C TYR A 48 -14.90 15.19 2.73
N TYR A 49 -14.10 16.09 3.30
CA TYR A 49 -14.01 16.37 4.73
C TYR A 49 -14.65 17.72 5.06
N THR A 50 -15.67 17.70 5.91
CA THR A 50 -16.32 18.93 6.37
C THR A 50 -15.34 19.79 7.16
N GLY A 51 -15.12 21.03 6.72
CA GLY A 51 -14.23 21.99 7.37
C GLY A 51 -12.75 21.89 6.98
N GLY A 52 -12.38 20.99 6.04
CA GLY A 52 -11.03 20.91 5.51
C GLY A 52 -10.66 22.10 4.62
N GLU A 53 -9.46 22.63 4.79
CA GLU A 53 -8.89 23.60 3.85
C GLU A 53 -8.58 22.93 2.52
N ARG A 54 -8.58 23.71 1.43
CA ARG A 54 -8.32 23.16 0.10
C ARG A 54 -6.88 22.66 0.01
N GLU A 55 -6.74 21.35 -0.21
CA GLU A 55 -5.45 20.69 -0.44
C GLU A 55 -5.42 19.97 -1.78
N GLY A 56 -4.27 20.01 -2.46
CA GLY A 56 -4.01 19.22 -3.66
C GLY A 56 -3.69 17.76 -3.30
N VAL A 57 -3.43 16.94 -4.31
CA VAL A 57 -2.97 15.56 -4.08
C VAL A 57 -1.61 15.57 -3.34
N LEU A 58 -1.38 14.63 -2.44
CA LEU A 58 -0.07 14.45 -1.82
C LEU A 58 0.77 13.44 -2.62
N SER A 59 2.00 13.80 -3.02
CA SER A 59 2.93 12.83 -3.61
C SER A 59 3.53 11.92 -2.54
N LEU A 60 3.91 10.70 -2.94
CA LEU A 60 4.63 9.78 -2.04
C LEU A 60 5.94 10.40 -1.52
N GLN A 61 6.65 11.16 -2.37
CA GLN A 61 7.90 11.82 -2.00
C GLN A 61 7.69 12.87 -0.90
N GLU A 62 6.66 13.71 -1.03
CA GLU A 62 6.31 14.70 -0.01
C GLU A 62 5.90 14.02 1.30
N PHE A 63 5.04 13.00 1.21
CA PHE A 63 4.61 12.23 2.37
C PHE A 63 5.79 11.62 3.14
N VAL A 64 6.65 10.86 2.45
CA VAL A 64 7.81 10.22 3.08
C VAL A 64 8.75 11.28 3.69
N GLY A 65 8.98 12.39 2.99
CA GLY A 65 9.80 13.50 3.49
C GLY A 65 9.26 14.15 4.76
N GLN A 66 7.93 14.23 4.91
CA GLN A 66 7.28 14.84 6.07
C GLN A 66 7.18 13.91 7.28
N TYR A 67 6.89 12.63 7.06
CA TYR A 67 6.45 11.73 8.13
C TYR A 67 7.49 10.70 8.59
N ARG A 68 8.45 10.30 7.73
CA ARG A 68 9.36 9.18 8.03
C ARG A 68 10.22 9.39 9.29
N SER A 69 10.57 10.63 9.62
CA SER A 69 11.37 10.93 10.82
C SER A 69 10.54 10.97 12.12
N ARG A 70 9.22 10.95 12.02
CA ARG A 70 8.29 11.16 13.15
C ARG A 70 7.54 9.89 13.53
N CYS A 71 7.38 8.97 12.59
CA CYS A 71 6.62 7.76 12.79
C CYS A 71 7.05 6.63 11.84
N LYS A 72 6.63 5.41 12.20
CA LYS A 72 6.71 4.27 11.30
C LYS A 72 5.69 4.40 10.17
N LEU A 73 6.07 3.98 8.97
CA LEU A 73 5.23 4.06 7.77
C LEU A 73 4.86 2.66 7.28
N GLN A 74 3.59 2.49 6.93
CA GLN A 74 3.10 1.40 6.11
C GLN A 74 2.71 1.97 4.75
N ILE A 75 3.36 1.50 3.69
CA ILE A 75 3.08 1.96 2.32
C ILE A 75 2.39 0.83 1.56
N GLU A 76 1.12 1.00 1.23
CA GLU A 76 0.42 0.02 0.40
C GLU A 76 0.57 0.34 -1.08
N ILE A 77 1.16 -0.58 -1.84
CA ILE A 77 1.20 -0.48 -3.30
C ILE A 77 -0.04 -1.19 -3.86
N LYS A 78 -1.00 -0.40 -4.33
CA LYS A 78 -2.17 -0.93 -5.03
C LYS A 78 -1.75 -1.51 -6.38
N ASN A 79 -2.29 -2.67 -6.74
CA ASN A 79 -2.32 -3.14 -8.12
C ASN A 79 -3.76 -3.02 -8.62
N ARG A 80 -3.95 -2.53 -9.84
CA ARG A 80 -5.27 -2.31 -10.42
C ARG A 80 -5.37 -3.05 -11.75
N ASP A 81 -6.48 -3.75 -11.97
CA ASP A 81 -6.65 -4.62 -13.16
C ASP A 81 -6.54 -3.88 -14.51
N TRP A 82 -6.71 -2.56 -14.51
CA TRP A 82 -6.60 -1.74 -15.72
C TRP A 82 -5.20 -1.14 -15.93
N GLU A 83 -4.31 -1.23 -14.95
CA GLU A 83 -2.93 -0.77 -15.09
C GLU A 83 -2.17 -1.80 -15.92
N ASP A 84 -1.45 -1.33 -16.95
CA ASP A 84 -0.49 -2.19 -17.62
C ASP A 84 0.67 -2.57 -16.66
N ILE A 85 1.31 -3.71 -16.94
CA ILE A 85 2.39 -4.24 -16.10
C ILE A 85 3.58 -3.27 -16.00
N GLN A 86 3.86 -2.47 -17.03
CA GLN A 86 4.98 -1.53 -17.03
C GLN A 86 4.71 -0.36 -16.07
N ARG A 87 3.50 0.21 -16.09
CA ARG A 87 3.05 1.23 -15.14
C ARG A 87 3.08 0.70 -13.71
N HIS A 88 2.67 -0.54 -13.51
CA HIS A 88 2.76 -1.16 -12.19
C HIS A 88 4.22 -1.29 -11.72
N HIS A 89 5.14 -1.74 -12.60
CA HIS A 89 6.57 -1.79 -12.29
C HIS A 89 7.16 -0.41 -11.97
N ILE A 90 6.78 0.63 -12.71
CA ILE A 90 7.20 2.01 -12.44
C ILE A 90 6.79 2.44 -11.04
N LYS A 91 5.54 2.18 -10.66
CA LYS A 91 5.04 2.48 -9.31
C LYS A 91 5.84 1.76 -8.22
N VAL A 92 6.15 0.47 -8.40
CA VAL A 92 7.00 -0.28 -7.45
C VAL A 92 8.40 0.30 -7.35
N GLN A 93 9.05 0.56 -8.49
CA GLN A 93 10.40 1.14 -8.52
C GLN A 93 10.43 2.53 -7.88
N GLN A 94 9.45 3.38 -8.15
CA GLN A 94 9.36 4.70 -7.51
C GLN A 94 9.18 4.58 -5.99
N CYS A 95 8.32 3.69 -5.52
CA CYS A 95 8.17 3.44 -4.09
C CYS A 95 9.52 3.05 -3.47
N LEU A 96 10.22 2.07 -4.06
CA LEU A 96 11.52 1.62 -3.54
C LEU A 96 12.57 2.74 -3.56
N ASN A 97 12.64 3.53 -4.63
CA ASN A 97 13.60 4.63 -4.76
C ASN A 97 13.33 5.75 -3.74
N ILE A 98 12.06 6.13 -3.55
CA ILE A 98 11.65 7.18 -2.60
C ILE A 98 11.88 6.72 -1.16
N LEU A 99 11.59 5.45 -0.86
CA LEU A 99 11.80 4.89 0.48
C LEU A 99 13.29 4.59 0.74
N GLY A 100 14.09 4.36 -0.29
CA GLY A 100 15.51 4.02 -0.19
C GLY A 100 15.77 2.87 0.80
N SER A 101 16.95 2.87 1.40
CA SER A 101 17.27 1.92 2.47
C SER A 101 16.55 2.28 3.76
N VAL A 102 15.93 1.28 4.39
CA VAL A 102 15.23 1.40 5.66
C VAL A 102 15.94 0.57 6.71
N ASN A 103 15.92 1.03 7.96
CA ASN A 103 16.36 0.21 9.10
C ASN A 103 15.14 -0.50 9.70
N ASN A 104 15.28 -1.80 9.96
CA ASN A 104 14.27 -2.60 10.67
C ASN A 104 12.85 -2.48 10.06
N LEU A 105 11.82 -2.35 10.91
CA LEU A 105 10.41 -2.20 10.56
C LEU A 105 9.92 -0.76 10.67
N ASP A 106 10.80 0.24 10.52
CA ASP A 106 10.38 1.64 10.52
C ASP A 106 9.55 1.99 9.28
N VAL A 107 9.77 1.26 8.20
CA VAL A 107 8.97 1.31 6.99
C VAL A 107 8.76 -0.13 6.51
N PHE A 108 7.53 -0.46 6.15
CA PHE A 108 7.24 -1.69 5.40
C PHE A 108 6.26 -1.42 4.27
N ILE A 109 6.34 -2.25 3.24
CA ILE A 109 5.44 -2.21 2.09
C ILE A 109 4.41 -3.32 2.25
N SER A 110 3.15 -2.99 2.03
CA SER A 110 2.07 -3.97 1.90
C SER A 110 1.48 -3.98 0.49
N SER A 111 0.89 -5.12 0.11
CA SER A 111 0.05 -5.22 -1.09
C SER A 111 -0.87 -6.43 -0.99
N PHE A 112 -2.08 -6.31 -1.55
CA PHE A 112 -2.99 -7.43 -1.78
C PHE A 112 -2.59 -8.27 -3.01
N ASN A 113 -1.57 -7.84 -3.74
CA ASN A 113 -1.10 -8.51 -4.95
C ASN A 113 0.29 -9.11 -4.69
N LEU A 114 0.39 -10.44 -4.62
CA LEU A 114 1.65 -11.12 -4.33
C LEU A 114 2.73 -10.82 -5.39
N ASN A 115 2.35 -10.68 -6.66
CA ASN A 115 3.29 -10.36 -7.75
C ASN A 115 3.96 -9.00 -7.55
N THR A 116 3.27 -8.03 -6.94
CA THR A 116 3.82 -6.73 -6.54
C THR A 116 5.00 -6.92 -5.57
N LEU A 117 4.82 -7.76 -4.55
CA LEU A 117 5.83 -8.03 -3.54
C LEU A 117 6.98 -8.89 -4.08
N GLN A 118 6.67 -9.87 -4.94
CA GLN A 118 7.68 -10.66 -5.64
C GLN A 118 8.55 -9.77 -6.52
N TYR A 119 7.95 -8.84 -7.27
CA TYR A 119 8.70 -7.91 -8.11
C TYR A 119 9.58 -6.98 -7.26
N ALA A 120 9.06 -6.45 -6.15
CA ALA A 120 9.86 -5.65 -5.22
C ALA A 120 11.06 -6.45 -4.65
N HIS A 121 10.84 -7.73 -4.31
CA HIS A 121 11.90 -8.63 -3.85
C HIS A 121 12.97 -8.89 -4.92
N GLN A 122 12.56 -9.12 -6.17
CA GLN A 122 13.47 -9.31 -7.31
C GLN A 122 14.36 -8.09 -7.58
N LEU A 123 13.89 -6.89 -7.24
CA LEU A 123 14.67 -5.65 -7.28
C LEU A 123 15.68 -5.54 -6.12
N GLY A 124 15.73 -6.52 -5.21
CA GLY A 124 16.72 -6.60 -4.14
C GLY A 124 16.45 -5.67 -2.95
N THR A 125 15.20 -5.25 -2.74
CA THR A 125 14.87 -4.38 -1.62
C THR A 125 15.15 -5.03 -0.26
N SER A 126 15.65 -4.24 0.69
CA SER A 126 15.75 -4.62 2.10
C SER A 126 14.52 -4.22 2.92
N ILE A 127 13.56 -3.52 2.30
CA ILE A 127 12.33 -3.09 2.96
C ILE A 127 11.46 -4.32 3.25
N ALA A 128 10.91 -4.39 4.46
CA ALA A 128 10.00 -5.46 4.84
C ALA A 128 8.77 -5.50 3.92
N LEU A 129 8.45 -6.70 3.44
CA LEU A 129 7.34 -6.95 2.50
C LEU A 129 6.25 -7.75 3.21
N VAL A 130 5.04 -7.18 3.28
CA VAL A 130 3.91 -7.73 4.02
C VAL A 130 2.75 -8.03 3.07
N TYR A 131 2.32 -9.28 3.00
CA TYR A 131 1.22 -9.65 2.12
C TYR A 131 -0.13 -9.35 2.79
N ALA A 132 -0.91 -8.47 2.18
CA ALA A 132 -2.22 -8.08 2.69
C ALA A 132 -3.29 -9.06 2.20
N LEU A 133 -4.21 -9.43 3.09
CA LEU A 133 -5.23 -10.43 2.84
C LEU A 133 -6.62 -9.81 2.80
N SER A 134 -7.49 -10.37 1.97
CA SER A 134 -8.91 -10.08 1.96
C SER A 134 -9.66 -10.95 2.99
N GLU A 135 -10.90 -10.57 3.31
CA GLU A 135 -11.77 -11.39 4.16
C GLU A 135 -12.15 -12.74 3.52
N THR A 136 -12.02 -12.84 2.19
CA THR A 136 -12.38 -14.02 1.41
C THR A 136 -11.20 -14.95 1.14
N ASP A 137 -9.99 -14.61 1.62
CA ASP A 137 -8.81 -15.42 1.35
C ASP A 137 -8.85 -16.75 2.10
N ASP A 138 -8.49 -17.82 1.40
CA ASP A 138 -8.42 -19.16 1.95
C ASP A 138 -7.18 -19.37 2.81
N ILE A 139 -7.36 -19.88 4.04
CA ILE A 139 -6.29 -20.09 5.01
C ILE A 139 -5.25 -21.08 4.49
N ALA A 140 -5.66 -22.15 3.81
CA ALA A 140 -4.71 -23.14 3.28
C ALA A 140 -3.85 -22.55 2.15
N ALA A 141 -4.45 -21.75 1.26
CA ALA A 141 -3.72 -20.98 0.25
C ALA A 141 -2.74 -19.98 0.89
N ILE A 142 -3.13 -19.30 1.98
CA ILE A 142 -2.26 -18.39 2.72
C ILE A 142 -1.05 -19.13 3.31
N GLN A 143 -1.28 -20.28 3.96
CA GLN A 143 -0.22 -21.09 4.55
C GLN A 143 0.79 -21.58 3.49
N THR A 144 0.28 -22.02 2.34
CA THR A 144 1.11 -22.42 1.19
C THR A 144 1.95 -21.23 0.70
N THR A 145 1.31 -20.08 0.50
CA THR A 145 1.98 -18.83 0.07
C THR A 145 3.10 -18.42 1.03
N VAL A 146 2.86 -18.46 2.34
CA VAL A 146 3.87 -18.10 3.37
C VAL A 146 5.04 -19.07 3.37
N THR A 147 4.79 -20.35 3.13
CA THR A 147 5.82 -21.40 3.07
C THR A 147 6.72 -21.22 1.85
N ASP A 148 6.11 -20.95 0.69
CA ASP A 148 6.81 -20.81 -0.59
C ASP A 148 7.51 -19.45 -0.73
N SER A 149 6.89 -18.39 -0.21
CA SER A 149 7.38 -17.01 -0.32
C SER A 149 8.16 -16.60 0.92
N LYS A 150 9.32 -17.25 1.15
CA LYS A 150 10.17 -17.00 2.34
C LYS A 150 10.59 -15.54 2.50
N PHE A 151 10.67 -14.79 1.40
CA PHE A 151 10.99 -13.36 1.37
C PHE A 151 9.94 -12.47 2.06
N LEU A 152 8.70 -12.93 2.21
CA LEU A 152 7.66 -12.18 2.92
C LEU A 152 8.06 -12.04 4.39
N THR A 153 8.07 -10.82 4.88
CA THR A 153 8.32 -10.51 6.30
C THR A 153 7.09 -10.83 7.14
N GLY A 154 5.89 -10.71 6.58
CA GLY A 154 4.65 -10.93 7.33
C GLY A 154 3.39 -10.92 6.50
N ILE A 155 2.27 -10.97 7.22
CA ILE A 155 0.91 -10.91 6.70
C ILE A 155 0.16 -9.74 7.35
N CYS A 156 -0.64 -9.03 6.56
CA CYS A 156 -1.59 -8.02 7.02
C CYS A 156 -3.02 -8.55 6.84
N GLN A 157 -3.70 -8.91 7.93
CA GLN A 157 -4.99 -9.61 7.89
C GLN A 157 -6.15 -8.72 8.36
N PRO A 158 -7.36 -8.84 7.79
CA PRO A 158 -8.54 -8.21 8.37
C PRO A 158 -8.77 -8.72 9.80
N ILE A 159 -9.09 -7.82 10.74
CA ILE A 159 -9.37 -8.24 12.12
C ILE A 159 -10.55 -9.22 12.20
N ALA A 160 -11.53 -9.09 11.28
CA ALA A 160 -12.73 -9.91 11.23
C ALA A 160 -12.45 -11.40 10.97
N THR A 161 -11.37 -11.73 10.28
CA THR A 161 -11.00 -13.13 9.95
C THR A 161 -9.83 -13.65 10.77
N LEU A 162 -9.31 -12.84 11.71
CA LEU A 162 -8.20 -13.21 12.57
C LEU A 162 -8.58 -14.42 13.42
N ASN A 163 -7.79 -15.48 13.31
CA ASN A 163 -8.03 -16.73 14.03
C ASN A 163 -6.73 -17.29 14.63
N LYS A 164 -6.88 -18.06 15.71
CA LYS A 164 -5.75 -18.60 16.49
C LYS A 164 -4.86 -19.54 15.67
N ALA A 165 -5.44 -20.33 14.77
CA ALA A 165 -4.68 -21.31 13.97
C ALA A 165 -3.70 -20.61 13.02
N LEU A 166 -4.18 -19.61 12.28
CA LEU A 166 -3.32 -18.82 11.39
C LEU A 166 -2.28 -18.00 12.18
N VAL A 167 -2.67 -17.40 13.31
CA VAL A 167 -1.72 -16.68 14.17
C VAL A 167 -0.61 -17.60 14.69
N HIS A 168 -0.95 -18.81 15.12
CA HIS A 168 0.03 -19.79 15.59
C HIS A 168 0.98 -20.18 14.46
N PHE A 169 0.43 -20.56 13.29
CA PHE A 169 1.20 -20.88 12.10
C PHE A 169 2.18 -19.76 11.72
N LEU A 170 1.72 -18.50 11.68
CA LEU A 170 2.57 -17.36 11.32
C LEU A 170 3.70 -17.14 12.34
N ARG A 171 3.43 -17.35 13.64
CA ARG A 171 4.45 -17.25 14.70
C ARG A 171 5.51 -18.35 14.59
N GLU A 172 5.11 -19.59 14.31
CA GLU A 172 6.05 -20.70 14.07
C GLU A 172 7.00 -20.43 12.89
N HIS A 173 6.53 -19.64 11.91
CA HIS A 173 7.31 -19.22 10.74
C HIS A 173 8.03 -17.88 10.92
N ASN A 174 8.08 -17.33 12.15
CA ASN A 174 8.68 -16.05 12.49
C ASN A 174 8.17 -14.87 11.63
N LYS A 175 6.88 -14.89 11.26
CA LYS A 175 6.26 -13.87 10.43
C LYS A 175 5.67 -12.75 11.29
N LEU A 176 5.82 -11.52 10.81
CA LEU A 176 5.08 -10.37 11.33
C LEU A 176 3.58 -10.57 11.06
N ILE A 177 2.75 -10.22 12.04
CA ILE A 177 1.29 -10.23 11.93
C ILE A 177 0.81 -8.80 12.13
N VAL A 178 0.26 -8.21 11.08
CA VAL A 178 -0.41 -6.90 11.10
C VAL A 178 -1.90 -7.14 10.95
N THR A 179 -2.73 -6.35 11.62
CA THR A 179 -4.18 -6.36 11.38
C THR A 179 -4.67 -4.97 11.04
N TYR A 180 -5.70 -4.88 10.20
CA TYR A 180 -6.25 -3.61 9.75
C TYR A 180 -7.76 -3.49 10.01
N THR A 181 -8.23 -2.24 9.98
CA THR A 181 -9.61 -1.82 10.34
C THR A 181 -10.02 -2.27 11.75
N CYS A 182 -9.20 -1.91 12.75
CA CYS A 182 -9.49 -2.16 14.16
C CYS A 182 -10.33 -1.03 14.77
N ASN A 183 -11.51 -0.77 14.22
CA ASN A 183 -12.47 0.13 14.86
C ASN A 183 -13.29 -0.70 15.84
N ALA A 184 -12.91 -0.67 17.12
CA ALA A 184 -13.82 -1.15 18.17
C ALA A 184 -15.05 -0.23 18.14
N GLY A 185 -16.21 -0.82 17.82
CA GLY A 185 -17.50 -0.21 18.13
C GLY A 185 -17.75 -0.19 19.63
#